data_AF-A0AB37MXD8-F1
#
_entry.id   AF-A0AB37MXD8-F1
#
_cell.length_a   1.000
_cell.length_b   1.000
_cell.length_c   1.000
_cell.angle_alpha   90.00
_cell.angle_beta   90.00
_cell.angle_gamma   90.00
#
_symmetry.space_group_name_H-M   'P 1'
#
loop_
_entity.id
_entity.type
_entity.pdbx_description
1 polymer ?
#
loop_
_entity_poly.entity_id
_entity_poly.type
_entity_poly.pdbx_seq_one_letter_code
_entity_poly.pdbx_strand_id
1 'polypeptide(L)'
;MSANKQQDSHKPPSDGSVAKEEFIRVGTSLYKIVEQPRLNGGYVKKRIAWNNETLRQDYGKDYIGSVPKYDGFCTVPEHIGYRPVVGKFLNLYEPIDHRPKEGDFSHIQSLIRHIFGEQYELGMDYLQLLYLQPIQKLPILLLVSEERNTGKSTFLNFLKALFQNNVTFNTNEDFRSQFNSDWAGKLLIVVDEVLLNRREDSERLKNLSTTLSYKVEAKGKDRDEIAFFAKFVLCSNNEYLPVIIDAGETRYWVRKIERLQSDDTDFLQKLKAEIPAFLHFLQHRQLSSEKESRMWFAPSLLHTEALQKIIRSNRNRLEIEMQELILDIMDSVGTDTFSFCYNDLLLLLVHSQVKVEKHQVRKVLQECWKLTPAPNTLTYNTYQVDYTRECRYSPIRRIGRFYTVTREQLTTL
;
A
#
# COMPACT_ATOMS: atom_id res chain seq x y z
N MET A 1 9.63 43.74 -45.50
CA MET A 1 10.49 43.33 -44.37
C MET A 1 9.92 43.93 -43.10
N SER A 2 9.17 43.12 -42.34
CA SER A 2 8.60 43.50 -41.04
C SER A 2 8.59 42.22 -40.21
N ALA A 3 9.51 42.14 -39.24
CA ALA A 3 9.65 40.98 -38.36
C ALA A 3 9.02 41.30 -37.00
N ASN A 4 7.92 40.61 -36.70
CA ASN A 4 7.29 40.59 -35.39
C ASN A 4 8.16 39.79 -34.41
N LYS A 5 8.62 40.43 -33.33
CA LYS A 5 9.30 39.77 -32.21
C LYS A 5 8.28 39.22 -31.22
N GLN A 6 8.37 37.91 -30.97
CA GLN A 6 7.71 37.19 -29.89
C GLN A 6 8.14 37.74 -28.52
N GLN A 7 7.18 37.84 -27.58
CA GLN A 7 7.42 38.15 -26.18
C GLN A 7 7.78 36.85 -25.43
N ASP A 8 9.05 36.70 -25.07
CA ASP A 8 9.52 35.70 -24.11
C ASP A 8 9.06 36.08 -22.69
N SER A 9 8.20 35.25 -22.11
CA SER A 9 7.69 35.40 -20.75
C SER A 9 8.50 34.57 -19.74
N HIS A 10 9.82 34.75 -19.68
CA HIS A 10 10.67 34.19 -18.62
C HIS A 10 11.72 35.24 -18.20
N LYS A 11 11.33 36.13 -17.29
CA LYS A 11 12.29 36.86 -16.45
C LYS A 11 12.36 36.18 -15.08
N PRO A 12 13.56 35.80 -14.60
CA PRO A 12 13.73 35.44 -13.19
C PRO A 12 13.40 36.64 -12.29
N PRO A 13 13.03 36.43 -11.01
CA PRO A 13 12.83 37.53 -10.09
C PRO A 13 14.13 38.32 -9.99
N SER A 14 14.04 39.64 -10.17
CA SER A 14 15.14 40.56 -9.94
C SER A 14 15.63 40.45 -8.48
N ASP A 15 16.94 40.28 -8.29
CA ASP A 15 17.71 40.28 -7.02
C ASP A 15 17.66 41.63 -6.25
N GLY A 16 16.48 42.26 -6.14
CA GLY A 16 16.31 43.61 -5.59
C GLY A 16 15.24 43.74 -4.49
N SER A 17 14.49 42.69 -4.17
CA SER A 17 13.63 42.66 -2.98
C SER A 17 14.15 41.58 -2.05
N VAL A 18 14.80 41.96 -0.95
CA VAL A 18 15.10 41.04 0.15
C VAL A 18 13.78 40.38 0.54
N ALA A 19 13.59 39.11 0.16
CA ALA A 19 12.45 38.33 0.59
C ALA A 19 12.44 38.39 2.12
N LYS A 20 11.35 38.89 2.69
CA LYS A 20 11.22 39.13 4.13
C LYS A 20 11.48 37.80 4.86
N GLU A 21 12.62 37.67 5.52
CA GLU A 21 13.02 36.41 6.14
C GLU A 21 12.05 36.05 7.26
N GLU A 22 11.40 34.90 7.13
CA GLU A 22 10.36 34.47 8.05
C GLU A 22 10.94 33.55 9.14
N PHE A 23 10.83 33.99 10.38
CA PHE A 23 11.27 33.24 11.56
C PHE A 23 10.08 32.87 12.42
N ILE A 24 10.15 31.71 13.07
CA ILE A 24 9.15 31.24 14.03
C ILE A 24 9.84 30.66 15.26
N ARG A 25 9.21 30.82 16.42
CA ARG A 25 9.66 30.17 17.66
C ARG A 25 8.63 29.12 18.08
N VAL A 26 9.07 27.87 18.20
CA VAL A 26 8.23 26.76 18.65
C VAL A 26 8.82 26.22 19.95
N GLY A 27 8.07 26.33 21.04
CA GLY A 27 8.58 26.13 22.40
C GLY A 27 9.77 27.06 22.69
N THR A 28 10.92 26.47 22.98
CA THR A 28 12.19 27.18 23.23
C THR A 28 13.06 27.32 21.98
N SER A 29 12.71 26.63 20.89
CA SER A 29 13.54 26.54 19.68
C SER A 29 13.12 27.57 18.62
N LEU A 30 14.12 28.19 17.99
CA LEU A 30 13.93 29.13 16.88
C LEU A 30 14.16 28.41 15.55
N TYR A 31 13.31 28.70 14.57
CA TYR A 31 13.42 28.16 13.22
C TYR A 31 13.34 29.29 12.18
N LYS A 32 14.15 29.18 11.13
CA LYS A 32 14.04 29.97 9.91
C LYS A 32 13.25 29.17 8.89
N ILE A 33 12.21 29.77 8.31
CA ILE A 33 11.48 29.21 7.17
C ILE A 33 12.22 29.67 5.92
N VAL A 34 12.75 28.72 5.17
CA VAL A 34 13.50 28.99 3.94
C VAL A 34 12.83 28.34 2.75
N GLU A 35 12.90 29.01 1.61
CA GLU A 35 12.53 28.45 0.31
C GLU A 35 13.78 27.86 -0.34
N GLN A 36 13.97 26.55 -0.18
CA GLN A 36 15.11 25.84 -0.74
C GLN A 36 14.84 25.53 -2.22
N PRO A 37 15.69 25.99 -3.16
CA PRO A 37 15.51 25.70 -4.58
C PRO A 37 15.67 24.20 -4.89
N ARG A 38 14.85 23.69 -5.80
CA ARG A 38 14.92 22.34 -6.37
C ARG A 38 15.60 22.38 -7.74
N LEU A 39 16.13 21.23 -8.16
CA LEU A 39 16.68 20.99 -9.50
C LEU A 39 15.74 21.42 -10.64
N ASN A 40 14.43 21.35 -10.42
CA ASN A 40 13.42 21.61 -11.45
C ASN A 40 12.96 23.08 -11.50
N GLY A 41 13.69 24.01 -10.85
CA GLY A 41 13.37 25.45 -10.86
C GLY A 41 12.24 25.90 -9.92
N GLY A 42 11.74 25.02 -9.05
CA GLY A 42 10.77 25.34 -7.99
C GLY A 42 11.42 25.45 -6.61
N TYR A 43 10.64 25.81 -5.59
CA TYR A 43 11.12 25.94 -4.20
C TYR A 43 10.41 24.96 -3.25
N VAL A 44 11.09 24.59 -2.15
CA VAL A 44 10.52 23.83 -1.03
C VAL A 44 10.63 24.65 0.23
N LYS A 45 9.51 24.83 0.93
CA LYS A 45 9.55 25.38 2.27
C LYS A 45 10.22 24.37 3.20
N LYS A 46 11.34 24.76 3.80
CA LYS A 46 12.07 23.97 4.78
C LYS A 46 12.24 24.78 6.06
N ARG A 47 12.14 24.10 7.19
CA ARG A 47 12.42 24.68 8.50
C ARG A 47 13.83 24.31 8.90
N ILE A 48 14.66 25.31 9.15
CA ILE A 48 16.04 25.13 9.60
C ILE A 48 16.12 25.66 11.03
N ALA A 49 16.64 24.84 11.95
CA ALA A 49 16.91 25.28 13.30
C ALA A 49 17.90 26.46 13.25
N TRP A 50 17.56 27.55 13.92
CA TRP A 50 18.34 28.78 13.88
C TRP A 50 18.80 29.16 15.29
N ASN A 51 19.99 29.75 15.40
CA ASN A 51 20.49 30.19 16.69
C ASN A 51 19.86 31.55 17.06
N ASN A 52 19.46 31.69 18.32
CA ASN A 52 18.92 32.95 18.85
C ASN A 52 19.99 34.07 18.86
N GLU A 53 21.26 33.74 19.07
CA GLU A 53 22.35 34.73 19.10
C GLU A 53 22.62 35.31 17.71
N THR A 54 22.64 34.48 16.68
CA THR A 54 22.82 34.94 15.29
C THR A 54 21.66 35.81 14.85
N LEU A 55 20.41 35.44 15.19
CA LEU A 55 19.25 36.30 14.92
C LEU A 55 19.39 37.69 15.58
N ARG A 56 19.90 37.76 16.82
CA ARG A 56 20.14 39.05 17.50
C ARG A 56 21.25 39.86 16.86
N GLN A 57 22.29 39.22 16.36
CA GLN A 57 23.40 39.88 15.68
C GLN A 57 22.94 40.45 14.33
N ASP A 58 22.15 39.68 13.58
CA ASP A 58 21.72 40.06 12.23
C ASP A 58 20.58 41.11 12.25
N TYR A 59 19.63 40.99 13.18
CA TYR A 59 18.38 41.78 13.19
C TYR A 59 18.18 42.66 14.43
N GLY A 60 19.09 42.60 15.40
CA GLY A 60 19.00 43.34 16.66
C GLY A 60 18.15 42.63 17.74
N LYS A 61 18.25 43.14 18.98
CA LYS A 61 17.65 42.52 20.17
C LYS A 61 16.11 42.52 20.15
N ASP A 62 15.52 43.57 19.59
CA ASP A 62 14.07 43.78 19.63
C ASP A 62 13.31 42.92 18.61
N TYR A 63 13.99 42.43 17.57
CA TYR A 63 13.39 41.59 16.53
C TYR A 63 12.85 40.26 17.09
N ILE A 64 13.43 39.73 18.17
CA ILE A 64 12.90 38.52 18.83
C ILE A 64 11.47 38.72 19.34
N GLY A 65 11.09 39.96 19.68
CA GLY A 65 9.75 40.29 20.14
C GLY A 65 8.69 40.11 19.06
N SER A 66 9.04 40.31 17.79
CA SER A 66 8.12 40.22 16.64
C SER A 66 7.98 38.81 16.07
N VAL A 67 8.85 37.88 16.44
CA VAL A 67 8.81 36.48 15.98
C VAL A 67 7.55 35.77 16.53
N PRO A 68 6.69 35.18 15.68
CA PRO A 68 5.55 34.38 16.10
C PRO A 68 5.94 33.22 17.03
N LYS A 69 5.14 32.99 18.07
CA LYS A 69 5.40 32.01 19.14
C LYS A 69 4.33 30.94 19.16
N TYR A 70 4.77 29.69 19.13
CA TYR A 70 3.92 28.51 19.21
C TYR A 70 4.37 27.62 20.37
N ASP A 71 3.45 26.88 20.97
CA ASP A 71 3.74 25.99 22.10
C ASP A 71 4.41 24.68 21.63
N GLY A 72 4.09 24.22 20.42
CA GLY A 72 4.63 22.99 19.85
C GLY A 72 4.19 22.74 18.41
N PHE A 73 4.48 21.53 17.93
CA PHE A 73 4.00 21.03 16.65
C PHE A 73 2.77 20.14 16.82
N CYS A 74 1.90 20.10 15.82
CA CYS A 74 0.80 19.15 15.73
C CYS A 74 0.69 18.62 14.30
N THR A 75 -0.03 17.50 14.09
CA THR A 75 -0.35 17.03 12.73
C THR A 75 -1.84 16.82 12.63
N VAL A 76 -2.53 17.81 12.06
CA VAL A 76 -3.98 17.76 11.83
C VAL A 76 -4.21 17.72 10.32
N PRO A 77 -4.54 16.55 9.76
CA PRO A 77 -4.72 16.41 8.33
C PRO A 77 -6.09 16.93 7.90
N GLU A 78 -6.09 17.99 7.09
CA GLU A 78 -7.29 18.58 6.52
C GLU A 78 -6.90 19.30 5.22
N HIS A 79 -7.59 18.96 4.12
CA HIS A 79 -7.34 19.57 2.82
C HIS A 79 -8.24 20.77 2.56
N ILE A 80 -9.53 20.62 2.84
CA ILE A 80 -10.53 21.67 2.69
C ILE A 80 -10.63 22.42 4.01
N GLY A 81 -10.26 23.70 4.03
CA GLY A 81 -10.24 24.48 5.27
C GLY A 81 -8.96 24.30 6.10
N TYR A 82 -7.87 23.86 5.48
CA TYR A 82 -6.56 23.71 6.10
C TYR A 82 -6.19 24.92 6.96
N ARG A 83 -5.72 24.64 8.18
CA ARG A 83 -5.21 25.65 9.10
C ARG A 83 -3.72 25.41 9.36
N PRO A 84 -2.85 26.39 9.04
CA PRO A 84 -1.42 26.28 9.36
C PRO A 84 -1.17 26.31 10.87
N VAL A 85 -2.07 26.93 11.63
CA VAL A 85 -2.01 27.03 13.09
C VAL A 85 -3.31 26.48 13.67
N VAL A 86 -3.19 25.52 14.60
CA VAL A 86 -4.31 24.94 15.33
C VAL A 86 -4.13 25.26 16.81
N GLY A 87 -4.94 26.19 17.32
CA GLY A 87 -4.74 26.75 18.66
C GLY A 87 -3.40 27.49 18.75
N LYS A 88 -2.49 27.02 19.60
CA LYS A 88 -1.11 27.55 19.74
C LYS A 88 -0.05 26.64 19.09
N PHE A 89 -0.47 25.64 18.32
CA PHE A 89 0.43 24.67 17.70
C PHE A 89 0.56 24.91 16.20
N LEU A 90 1.78 24.72 15.69
CA LEU A 90 2.03 24.79 14.26
C LEU A 90 1.77 23.43 13.62
N ASN A 91 1.00 23.40 12.53
CA ASN A 91 0.68 22.16 11.83
C ASN A 91 1.88 21.68 10.99
N LEU A 92 2.24 20.41 11.12
CA LEU A 92 3.23 19.72 10.30
C LEU A 92 2.64 19.22 8.99
N TYR A 93 1.31 19.04 8.95
CA TYR A 93 0.59 18.77 7.72
C TYR A 93 0.67 19.98 6.80
N GLU A 94 0.79 19.75 5.49
CA GLU A 94 0.99 20.83 4.52
C GLU A 94 -0.26 21.06 3.67
N PRO A 95 -0.57 22.31 3.28
CA PRO A 95 -1.65 22.58 2.35
C PRO A 95 -1.34 22.00 0.97
N ILE A 96 -2.38 21.79 0.17
CA ILE A 96 -2.24 21.50 -1.26
C ILE A 96 -2.42 22.81 -2.02
N ASP A 97 -1.51 23.12 -2.93
CA ASP A 97 -1.54 24.39 -3.68
C ASP A 97 -2.60 24.42 -4.81
N HIS A 98 -3.16 23.27 -5.15
CA HIS A 98 -4.18 23.12 -6.19
C HIS A 98 -5.51 23.76 -5.77
N ARG A 99 -6.06 24.59 -6.65
CA ARG A 99 -7.37 25.21 -6.47
C ARG A 99 -8.42 24.48 -7.33
N PRO A 100 -9.46 23.88 -6.74
CA PRO A 100 -10.54 23.26 -7.48
C PRO A 100 -11.17 24.23 -8.49
N LYS A 101 -11.34 23.79 -9.73
CA LYS A 101 -11.98 24.56 -10.81
C LYS A 101 -12.68 23.60 -11.77
N GLU A 102 -13.82 23.97 -12.34
CA GLU A 102 -14.44 23.18 -13.41
C GLU A 102 -13.53 23.02 -14.63
N GLY A 103 -13.52 21.81 -15.21
CA GLY A 103 -12.74 21.49 -16.40
C GLY A 103 -12.85 20.00 -16.76
N ASP A 104 -12.17 19.62 -17.84
CA ASP A 104 -12.01 18.23 -18.25
C ASP A 104 -10.82 17.57 -17.51
N PHE A 105 -10.92 16.27 -17.28
CA PHE A 105 -9.88 15.45 -16.66
C PHE A 105 -9.74 14.08 -17.36
N SER A 106 -9.92 14.07 -18.69
CA SER A 106 -9.94 12.86 -19.50
C SER A 106 -8.68 12.00 -19.35
N HIS A 107 -7.50 12.60 -19.19
CA HIS A 107 -6.25 11.85 -18.98
C HIS A 107 -6.21 11.21 -17.58
N ILE A 108 -6.62 11.93 -16.53
CA ILE A 108 -6.75 11.36 -15.18
C ILE A 108 -7.79 10.23 -15.17
N GLN A 109 -8.93 10.42 -15.82
CA GLN A 109 -9.94 9.38 -15.95
C GLN A 109 -9.39 8.13 -16.65
N SER A 110 -8.62 8.31 -17.73
CA SER A 110 -7.94 7.22 -18.42
C SER A 110 -6.96 6.49 -17.50
N LEU A 111 -6.15 7.21 -16.73
CA LEU A 111 -5.20 6.62 -15.78
C LEU A 111 -5.92 5.81 -14.70
N ILE A 112 -6.98 6.36 -14.10
CA ILE A 112 -7.70 5.67 -13.03
C ILE A 112 -8.42 4.43 -13.59
N ARG A 113 -9.00 4.51 -14.80
CA ARG A 113 -9.58 3.34 -15.48
C ARG A 113 -8.52 2.28 -15.77
N HIS A 114 -7.31 2.68 -16.18
CA HIS A 114 -6.20 1.76 -16.40
C HIS A 114 -5.76 1.03 -15.12
N ILE A 115 -5.70 1.74 -13.99
CA ILE A 115 -5.25 1.17 -12.70
C ILE A 115 -6.33 0.29 -12.05
N PHE A 116 -7.57 0.77 -12.02
CA PHE A 116 -8.64 0.12 -11.27
C PHE A 116 -9.56 -0.75 -12.14
N GLY A 117 -9.49 -0.65 -13.47
CA GLY A 117 -10.24 -1.47 -14.41
C GLY A 117 -11.74 -1.46 -14.13
N GLU A 118 -12.30 -2.65 -13.96
CA GLU A 118 -13.69 -2.90 -13.58
C GLU A 118 -14.08 -2.29 -12.22
N GLN A 119 -13.11 -2.01 -11.35
CA GLN A 119 -13.30 -1.39 -10.04
C GLN A 119 -13.09 0.13 -10.06
N TYR A 120 -13.26 0.78 -11.23
CA TYR A 120 -13.07 2.21 -11.42
C TYR A 120 -13.77 3.07 -10.36
N GLU A 121 -15.04 2.81 -10.08
CA GLU A 121 -15.83 3.60 -9.11
C GLU A 121 -15.28 3.48 -7.67
N LEU A 122 -14.79 2.30 -7.28
CA LEU A 122 -14.10 2.11 -5.99
C LEU A 122 -12.78 2.88 -5.95
N GLY A 123 -12.07 2.96 -7.07
CA GLY A 123 -10.83 3.74 -7.20
C GLY A 123 -11.10 5.25 -7.05
N MET A 124 -12.20 5.73 -7.64
CA MET A 124 -12.66 7.11 -7.48
C MET A 124 -13.07 7.41 -6.04
N ASP A 125 -13.81 6.50 -5.39
CA ASP A 125 -14.16 6.59 -3.97
C ASP A 125 -12.90 6.65 -3.09
N TYR A 126 -11.90 5.80 -3.37
CA TYR A 126 -10.63 5.78 -2.64
C TYR A 126 -9.91 7.13 -2.69
N LEU A 127 -9.80 7.73 -3.89
CA LEU A 127 -9.18 9.05 -4.09
C LEU A 127 -10.01 10.18 -3.47
N GLN A 128 -11.34 10.09 -3.54
CA GLN A 128 -12.25 11.04 -2.91
C GLN A 128 -12.11 11.01 -1.38
N LEU A 129 -12.03 9.81 -0.78
CA LEU A 129 -11.84 9.64 0.66
C LEU A 129 -10.48 10.15 1.12
N LEU A 130 -9.41 9.93 0.33
CA LEU A 130 -8.10 10.52 0.63
C LEU A 130 -8.17 12.05 0.68
N TYR A 131 -8.96 12.67 -0.20
CA TYR A 131 -9.06 14.12 -0.32
C TYR A 131 -10.06 14.76 0.67
N LEU A 132 -11.23 14.17 0.87
CA LEU A 132 -12.28 14.73 1.73
C LEU A 132 -12.18 14.25 3.18
N GLN A 133 -11.65 13.05 3.41
CA GLN A 133 -11.58 12.40 4.72
C GLN A 133 -10.18 11.82 5.00
N PRO A 134 -9.14 12.65 5.09
CA PRO A 134 -7.74 12.19 5.19
C PRO A 134 -7.43 11.38 6.46
N ILE A 135 -8.32 11.34 7.46
CA ILE A 135 -8.19 10.51 8.68
C ILE A 135 -8.78 9.11 8.48
N GLN A 136 -9.75 8.94 7.57
CA GLN A 136 -10.42 7.66 7.33
C GLN A 136 -9.41 6.60 6.89
N LYS A 137 -9.42 5.44 7.55
CA LYS A 137 -8.55 4.31 7.20
C LYS A 137 -9.01 3.69 5.89
N LEU A 138 -8.06 3.32 5.04
CA LEU A 138 -8.30 2.76 3.71
C LEU A 138 -7.40 1.53 3.52
N PRO A 139 -7.79 0.60 2.64
CA PRO A 139 -6.98 -0.58 2.37
C PRO A 139 -5.60 -0.22 1.81
N ILE A 140 -4.65 -1.11 2.06
CA ILE A 140 -3.32 -1.08 1.45
C ILE A 140 -3.49 -1.41 -0.03
N LEU A 141 -3.22 -0.44 -0.90
CA LEU A 141 -3.29 -0.64 -2.34
C LEU A 141 -1.98 -1.26 -2.81
N LEU A 142 -2.03 -2.45 -3.41
CA LEU A 142 -0.87 -3.16 -3.96
C LEU A 142 -1.04 -3.34 -5.46
N LEU A 143 -0.22 -2.66 -6.25
CA LEU A 143 -0.20 -2.75 -7.70
C LEU A 143 0.88 -3.74 -8.14
N VAL A 144 0.50 -4.81 -8.80
CA VAL A 144 1.42 -5.85 -9.30
C VAL A 144 1.40 -5.91 -10.81
N SER A 145 2.57 -6.16 -11.42
CA SER A 145 2.65 -6.53 -12.84
C SER A 145 3.94 -7.26 -13.13
N GLU A 146 3.90 -8.34 -13.92
CA GLU A 146 5.11 -8.97 -14.46
C GLU A 146 5.80 -8.09 -15.52
N GLU A 147 5.01 -7.35 -16.29
CA GLU A 147 5.51 -6.50 -17.37
C GLU A 147 5.99 -5.14 -16.89
N ARG A 148 6.96 -4.57 -17.62
CA ARG A 148 7.40 -3.18 -17.48
C ARG A 148 6.49 -2.24 -18.28
N ASN A 149 6.55 -0.95 -18.00
CA ASN A 149 5.76 0.10 -18.66
C ASN A 149 4.24 -0.08 -18.49
N THR A 150 3.81 -0.35 -17.26
CA THR A 150 2.41 -0.54 -16.88
C THR A 150 1.75 0.72 -16.29
N GLY A 151 2.51 1.82 -16.16
CA GLY A 151 1.98 3.07 -15.60
C GLY A 151 1.93 3.15 -14.07
N LYS A 152 2.45 2.15 -13.34
CA LYS A 152 2.54 2.13 -11.87
C LYS A 152 3.26 3.36 -11.33
N SER A 153 4.50 3.60 -11.76
CA SER A 153 5.29 4.76 -11.33
C SER A 153 4.64 6.08 -11.75
N THR A 154 3.93 6.12 -12.89
CA THR A 154 3.14 7.28 -13.32
C THR A 154 2.00 7.57 -12.34
N PHE A 155 1.29 6.55 -11.88
CA PHE A 155 0.25 6.67 -10.86
C PHE A 155 0.81 7.14 -9.52
N LEU A 156 1.96 6.62 -9.08
CA LEU A 156 2.64 7.09 -7.87
C LEU A 156 3.04 8.57 -7.97
N ASN A 157 3.58 8.98 -9.12
CA ASN A 157 3.92 10.37 -9.40
C ASN A 157 2.69 11.27 -9.51
N PHE A 158 1.56 10.74 -10.00
CA PHE A 158 0.28 11.44 -9.97
C PHE A 158 -0.21 11.67 -8.53
N LEU A 159 -0.17 10.66 -7.66
CA LEU A 159 -0.49 10.82 -6.23
C LEU A 159 0.44 11.86 -5.57
N LYS A 160 1.73 11.81 -5.89
CA LYS A 160 2.70 12.81 -5.43
C LYS A 160 2.38 14.22 -5.93
N ALA A 161 1.89 14.35 -7.17
CA ALA A 161 1.47 15.63 -7.71
C ALA A 161 0.17 16.13 -7.07
N LEU A 162 -0.78 15.23 -6.78
CA LEU A 162 -2.09 15.53 -6.21
C LEU A 162 -2.00 16.00 -4.75
N PHE A 163 -1.30 15.24 -3.90
CA PHE A 163 -1.20 15.51 -2.46
C PHE A 163 0.14 16.14 -2.04
N GLN A 164 1.04 16.39 -2.99
CA GLN A 164 2.26 17.19 -2.84
C GLN A 164 3.14 16.73 -1.66
N ASN A 165 3.38 17.61 -0.68
CA ASN A 165 4.28 17.35 0.44
C ASN A 165 3.67 16.41 1.49
N ASN A 166 2.40 16.02 1.34
CA ASN A 166 1.76 15.00 2.19
C ASN A 166 1.98 13.56 1.69
N VAL A 167 2.73 13.37 0.61
CA VAL A 167 3.16 12.05 0.10
C VAL A 167 4.67 11.87 0.26
N THR A 168 5.10 10.68 0.63
CA THR A 168 6.52 10.30 0.69
C THR A 168 6.79 9.02 -0.08
N PHE A 169 7.97 8.96 -0.70
CA PHE A 169 8.48 7.73 -1.31
C PHE A 169 9.41 7.08 -0.30
N ASN A 170 9.11 5.83 0.03
CA ASN A 170 9.90 5.05 0.96
C ASN A 170 10.53 3.84 0.24
N THR A 171 11.67 3.41 0.75
CA THR A 171 12.33 2.17 0.37
C THR A 171 11.95 1.05 1.34
N ASN A 172 12.30 -0.19 1.00
CA ASN A 172 12.15 -1.32 1.91
C ASN A 172 12.99 -1.15 3.20
N GLU A 173 14.08 -0.39 3.16
CA GLU A 173 14.92 -0.12 4.33
C GLU A 173 14.27 0.88 5.28
N ASP A 174 13.62 1.92 4.74
CA ASP A 174 12.90 2.91 5.55
C ASP A 174 11.78 2.27 6.38
N PHE A 175 11.16 1.21 5.85
CA PHE A 175 10.18 0.41 6.58
C PHE A 175 10.78 -0.42 7.72
N ARG A 176 12.02 -0.89 7.56
CA ARG A 176 12.72 -1.69 8.56
C ARG A 176 13.39 -0.83 9.62
N SER A 177 13.71 0.42 9.26
CA SER A 177 14.28 1.41 10.16
C SER A 177 13.39 1.68 11.38
N GLN A 178 14.02 1.98 12.51
CA GLN A 178 13.35 2.53 13.70
C GLN A 178 13.06 4.02 13.53
N PHE A 179 13.89 4.73 12.75
CA PHE A 179 13.71 6.15 12.46
C PHE A 179 12.65 6.34 11.38
N ASN A 180 11.58 7.04 11.72
CA ASN A 180 10.36 7.13 10.92
C ASN A 180 9.79 8.56 10.83
N SER A 181 10.50 9.54 11.40
CA SER A 181 10.05 10.94 11.50
C SER A 181 9.81 11.63 10.16
N ASP A 182 10.39 11.12 9.10
CA ASP A 182 10.26 11.57 7.71
C ASP A 182 8.88 11.22 7.11
N TRP A 183 8.28 10.10 7.53
CA TRP A 183 7.03 9.60 6.97
C TRP A 183 5.86 9.50 7.95
N ALA A 184 6.09 9.52 9.26
CA ALA A 184 5.05 9.26 10.28
C ALA A 184 3.87 10.25 10.24
N GLY A 185 4.08 11.50 9.79
CA GLY A 185 3.04 12.53 9.65
C GLY A 185 2.49 12.72 8.23
N LYS A 186 2.79 11.81 7.30
CA LYS A 186 2.36 11.92 5.89
C LYS A 186 1.02 11.21 5.66
N LEU A 187 0.26 11.70 4.67
CA LEU A 187 -1.02 11.10 4.26
C LEU A 187 -0.80 9.77 3.54
N LEU A 188 0.17 9.74 2.62
CA LEU A 188 0.47 8.59 1.78
C LEU A 188 1.94 8.22 1.86
N ILE A 189 2.18 6.94 2.10
CA ILE A 189 3.50 6.31 2.06
C ILE A 189 3.51 5.39 0.85
N VAL A 190 4.36 5.73 -0.10
CA VAL A 190 4.40 5.12 -1.42
C VAL A 190 5.71 4.34 -1.57
N VAL A 191 5.64 3.11 -2.08
CA VAL A 191 6.82 2.29 -2.38
C VAL A 191 6.71 1.74 -3.79
N ASP A 192 7.66 2.10 -4.66
CA ASP A 192 7.64 1.74 -6.09
C ASP A 192 8.03 0.27 -6.34
N GLU A 193 8.93 -0.27 -5.51
CA GLU A 193 9.35 -1.67 -5.61
C GLU A 193 9.41 -2.32 -4.22
N VAL A 194 8.29 -2.95 -3.85
CA VAL A 194 8.15 -3.64 -2.57
C VAL A 194 8.63 -5.09 -2.67
N LEU A 195 9.47 -5.47 -1.70
CA LEU A 195 9.90 -6.85 -1.46
C LEU A 195 9.93 -7.11 0.05
N LEU A 196 8.74 -7.33 0.62
CA LEU A 196 8.55 -7.61 2.05
C LEU A 196 8.29 -9.11 2.25
N ASN A 197 9.33 -9.90 2.00
CA ASN A 197 9.31 -11.36 2.13
C ASN A 197 9.47 -11.85 3.57
N ARG A 198 9.54 -10.95 4.56
CA ARG A 198 9.61 -11.30 5.99
C ARG A 198 8.24 -11.19 6.61
N ARG A 199 7.87 -12.17 7.44
CA ARG A 199 6.61 -12.13 8.20
C ARG A 199 6.56 -10.90 9.11
N GLU A 200 7.68 -10.53 9.71
CA GLU A 200 7.82 -9.31 10.53
C GLU A 200 7.44 -8.03 9.76
N ASP A 201 7.91 -7.90 8.51
CA ASP A 201 7.61 -6.74 7.67
C ASP A 201 6.10 -6.68 7.36
N SER A 202 5.49 -7.83 7.09
CA SER A 202 4.06 -7.94 6.78
C SER A 202 3.19 -7.64 8.01
N GLU A 203 3.57 -8.13 9.20
CA GLU A 203 2.90 -7.79 10.47
C GLU A 203 3.06 -6.31 10.82
N ARG A 204 4.24 -5.72 10.58
CA ARG A 204 4.46 -4.28 10.78
C ARG A 204 3.54 -3.45 9.89
N LEU A 205 3.40 -3.80 8.62
CA LEU A 205 2.52 -3.10 7.69
C LEU A 205 1.04 -3.22 8.09
N LYS A 206 0.60 -4.42 8.49
CA LYS A 206 -0.75 -4.68 9.04
C LYS A 206 -1.03 -3.79 10.26
N ASN A 207 -0.08 -3.72 11.20
CA ASN A 207 -0.19 -2.89 12.39
C ASN A 207 -0.30 -1.40 12.01
N LEU A 208 0.61 -0.89 11.17
CA LEU A 208 0.59 0.51 10.75
C LEU A 208 -0.72 0.89 10.04
N SER A 209 -1.26 0.00 9.20
CA SER A 209 -2.52 0.28 8.47
C SER A 209 -3.73 0.49 9.40
N THR A 210 -3.70 -0.07 10.62
CA THR A 210 -4.83 0.00 11.55
C THR A 210 -4.59 0.93 12.73
N THR A 211 -3.35 1.05 13.20
CA THR A 211 -2.96 1.84 14.36
C THR A 211 -3.45 3.28 14.31
N LEU A 212 -3.93 3.79 15.46
CA LEU A 212 -4.40 5.17 15.63
C LEU A 212 -3.29 6.11 16.11
N SER A 213 -2.34 5.61 16.89
CA SER A 213 -1.21 6.39 17.42
C SER A 213 0.12 5.66 17.22
N TYR A 214 1.15 6.39 16.82
CA TYR A 214 2.46 5.82 16.50
C TYR A 214 3.57 6.63 17.14
N LYS A 215 4.59 5.92 17.65
CA LYS A 215 5.76 6.54 18.25
C LYS A 215 6.72 6.97 17.15
N VAL A 216 6.95 8.27 17.08
CA VAL A 216 7.88 8.88 16.16
C VAL A 216 9.27 8.82 16.77
N GLU A 217 10.23 8.30 16.00
CA GLU A 217 11.63 8.29 16.39
C GLU A 217 12.45 9.08 15.36
N ALA A 218 13.18 10.07 15.86
CA ALA A 218 14.16 10.85 15.09
C ALA A 218 15.53 10.71 15.75
N LYS A 219 16.60 10.74 14.95
CA LYS A 219 17.96 10.61 15.45
C LYS A 219 18.29 11.74 16.42
N GLY A 220 18.64 11.38 17.66
CA GLY A 220 19.02 12.33 18.71
C GLY A 220 17.86 13.16 19.27
N LYS A 221 16.61 12.67 19.17
CA LYS A 221 15.43 13.26 19.81
C LYS A 221 14.68 12.22 20.62
N ASP A 222 13.97 12.69 21.64
CA ASP A 222 13.07 11.84 22.42
C ASP A 222 11.90 11.34 21.56
N ARG A 223 11.31 10.21 21.99
CA ARG A 223 10.21 9.56 21.30
C ARG A 223 8.90 10.26 21.66
N ASP A 224 8.18 10.72 20.64
CA ASP A 224 6.88 11.36 20.79
C ASP A 224 5.78 10.50 20.17
N GLU A 225 4.60 10.46 20.79
CA GLU A 225 3.44 9.75 20.24
C GLU A 225 2.56 10.71 19.43
N ILE A 226 2.29 10.37 18.17
CA ILE A 226 1.42 11.14 17.29
C ILE A 226 0.27 10.31 16.77
N ALA A 227 -0.81 10.96 16.32
CA ALA A 227 -1.87 10.27 15.58
C ALA A 227 -1.34 9.78 14.22
N PHE A 228 -1.56 8.50 13.92
CA PHE A 228 -1.13 7.86 12.67
C PHE A 228 -2.33 7.67 11.75
N PHE A 229 -2.29 8.30 10.58
CA PHE A 229 -3.39 8.30 9.61
C PHE A 229 -2.93 7.98 8.18
N ALA A 230 -1.66 7.57 8.01
CA ALA A 230 -1.08 7.29 6.71
C ALA A 230 -1.76 6.08 6.03
N LYS A 231 -1.76 6.09 4.70
CA LYS A 231 -2.17 4.99 3.84
C LYS A 231 -0.98 4.50 3.03
N PHE A 232 -1.03 3.25 2.62
CA PHE A 232 0.05 2.59 1.89
C PHE A 232 -0.38 2.31 0.46
N VAL A 233 0.46 2.75 -0.49
CA VAL A 233 0.37 2.39 -1.90
C VAL A 233 1.69 1.75 -2.29
N LEU A 234 1.63 0.46 -2.62
CA LEU A 234 2.78 -0.37 -2.89
C LEU A 234 2.74 -0.81 -4.35
N CYS A 235 3.89 -0.84 -5.00
CA CYS A 235 4.06 -1.39 -6.34
C CYS A 235 5.08 -2.51 -6.30
N SER A 236 4.86 -3.57 -7.08
CA SER A 236 5.84 -4.65 -7.25
C SER A 236 5.83 -5.18 -8.68
N ASN A 237 6.99 -5.64 -9.13
CA ASN A 237 7.11 -6.40 -10.38
C ASN A 237 6.92 -7.91 -10.17
N ASN A 238 6.74 -8.34 -8.91
CA ASN A 238 6.51 -9.73 -8.54
C ASN A 238 5.02 -9.96 -8.26
N GLU A 239 4.35 -10.77 -9.10
CA GLU A 239 2.94 -11.13 -8.93
C GLU A 239 2.70 -12.25 -7.90
N TYR A 240 3.74 -12.96 -7.48
CA TYR A 240 3.63 -14.14 -6.62
C TYR A 240 3.94 -13.81 -5.16
N LEU A 241 5.09 -13.18 -4.90
CA LEU A 241 5.61 -12.97 -3.55
C LEU A 241 6.10 -11.52 -3.30
N PRO A 242 5.27 -10.49 -3.53
CA PRO A 242 5.65 -9.11 -3.20
C PRO A 242 5.61 -8.83 -1.69
N VAL A 243 4.61 -9.39 -1.00
CA VAL A 243 4.34 -9.27 0.44
C VAL A 243 3.70 -10.58 0.92
N ILE A 244 3.94 -10.97 2.18
CA ILE A 244 3.26 -12.12 2.78
C ILE A 244 1.85 -11.72 3.22
N ILE A 245 0.85 -12.33 2.58
CA ILE A 245 -0.57 -12.13 2.85
C ILE A 245 -1.20 -13.47 3.19
N ASP A 246 -1.73 -13.59 4.40
CA ASP A 246 -2.37 -14.80 4.90
C ASP A 246 -3.83 -14.91 4.40
N ALA A 247 -4.33 -16.15 4.34
CA ALA A 247 -5.73 -16.42 4.03
C ALA A 247 -6.63 -15.84 5.14
N GLY A 248 -7.49 -14.88 4.78
CA GLY A 248 -8.38 -14.16 5.71
C GLY A 248 -7.97 -12.71 5.99
N GLU A 249 -6.86 -12.23 5.43
CA GLU A 249 -6.51 -10.81 5.50
C GLU A 249 -7.46 -9.97 4.64
N THR A 250 -7.99 -8.89 5.21
CA THR A 250 -9.01 -8.02 4.58
C THR A 250 -8.51 -6.62 4.30
N ARG A 251 -7.25 -6.32 4.65
CA ARG A 251 -6.65 -4.98 4.55
C ARG A 251 -6.01 -4.68 3.21
N TYR A 252 -5.81 -5.69 2.34
CA TYR A 252 -5.15 -5.51 1.06
C TYR A 252 -6.15 -5.39 -0.09
N TRP A 253 -5.87 -4.46 -0.99
CA TRP A 253 -6.51 -4.36 -2.28
C TRP A 253 -5.46 -4.52 -3.36
N VAL A 254 -5.45 -5.67 -4.03
CA VAL A 254 -4.42 -6.00 -5.03
C VAL A 254 -4.97 -5.80 -6.44
N ARG A 255 -4.28 -5.00 -7.25
CA ARG A 255 -4.60 -4.80 -8.67
C ARG A 255 -3.46 -5.30 -9.54
N LYS A 256 -3.76 -6.21 -10.46
CA LYS A 256 -2.86 -6.55 -11.56
C LYS A 256 -3.01 -5.49 -12.65
N ILE A 257 -1.90 -4.88 -13.06
CA ILE A 257 -1.89 -3.80 -14.04
C ILE A 257 -1.31 -4.31 -15.36
N GLU A 258 -2.05 -4.08 -16.44
CA GLU A 258 -1.62 -4.42 -17.79
C GLU A 258 -0.64 -3.40 -18.35
N ARG A 259 0.07 -3.80 -19.41
CA ARG A 259 1.01 -2.93 -20.11
C ARG A 259 0.27 -1.84 -20.89
N LEU A 260 0.84 -0.63 -20.86
CA LEU A 260 0.32 0.48 -21.65
C LEU A 260 0.52 0.19 -23.14
N GLN A 261 -0.51 0.45 -23.94
CA GLN A 261 -0.46 0.29 -25.40
C GLN A 261 0.37 1.40 -26.08
N SER A 262 0.44 2.58 -25.48
CA SER A 262 1.18 3.72 -25.98
C SER A 262 1.94 4.40 -24.85
N ASP A 263 3.16 4.85 -25.13
CA ASP A 263 3.97 5.63 -24.21
C ASP A 263 3.89 7.12 -24.60
N ASP A 264 3.35 7.95 -23.72
CA ASP A 264 3.27 9.40 -23.88
C ASP A 264 4.17 10.05 -22.83
N THR A 265 5.29 10.60 -23.29
CA THR A 265 6.32 11.19 -22.41
C THR A 265 5.82 12.39 -21.61
N ASP A 266 4.82 13.10 -22.12
CA ASP A 266 4.25 14.30 -21.47
C ASP A 266 2.99 13.99 -20.67
N PHE A 267 2.61 12.72 -20.56
CA PHE A 267 1.38 12.31 -19.89
C PHE A 267 1.31 12.82 -18.45
N LEU A 268 2.41 12.75 -17.69
CA LEU A 268 2.45 13.26 -16.31
C LEU A 268 2.21 14.78 -16.23
N GLN A 269 2.62 15.55 -17.25
CA GLN A 269 2.36 16.99 -17.28
C GLN A 269 0.89 17.27 -17.56
N LYS A 270 0.27 16.52 -18.49
CA LYS A 270 -1.17 16.58 -18.77
C LYS A 270 -1.99 16.26 -17.53
N LEU A 271 -1.64 15.19 -16.81
CA LEU A 271 -2.26 14.84 -15.53
C LEU A 271 -2.17 15.99 -14.53
N LYS A 272 -1.00 16.63 -14.39
CA LYS A 272 -0.82 17.78 -13.48
C LYS A 272 -1.73 18.96 -13.83
N ALA A 273 -1.93 19.23 -15.12
CA ALA A 273 -2.80 20.31 -15.57
C ALA A 273 -4.29 20.05 -15.26
N GLU A 274 -4.70 18.78 -15.21
CA GLU A 274 -6.09 18.36 -14.95
C GLU A 274 -6.43 18.23 -13.45
N ILE A 275 -5.44 18.29 -12.54
CA ILE A 275 -5.68 18.15 -11.10
C ILE A 275 -6.75 19.12 -10.56
N PRO A 276 -6.76 20.43 -10.92
CA PRO A 276 -7.82 21.35 -10.52
C PRO A 276 -9.25 20.88 -10.89
N ALA A 277 -9.42 20.35 -12.11
CA ALA A 277 -10.67 19.80 -12.61
C ALA A 277 -11.09 18.55 -11.84
N PHE A 278 -10.12 17.66 -11.63
CA PHE A 278 -10.33 16.44 -10.88
C PHE A 278 -10.72 16.70 -9.42
N LEU A 279 -10.06 17.64 -8.72
CA LEU A 279 -10.42 17.99 -7.34
C LEU A 279 -11.82 18.61 -7.25
N HIS A 280 -12.20 19.46 -8.21
CA HIS A 280 -13.56 19.99 -8.27
C HIS A 280 -14.59 18.88 -8.44
N PHE A 281 -14.32 17.92 -9.32
CA PHE A 281 -15.18 16.76 -9.50
C PHE A 281 -15.31 15.92 -8.22
N LEU A 282 -14.19 15.62 -7.53
CA LEU A 282 -14.21 14.86 -6.27
C LEU A 282 -15.01 15.53 -5.15
N GLN A 283 -15.10 16.87 -5.11
CA GLN A 283 -15.89 17.58 -4.10
C GLN A 283 -17.40 17.41 -4.30
N HIS A 284 -17.87 17.24 -5.53
CA HIS A 284 -19.28 17.22 -5.88
C HIS A 284 -19.81 15.82 -6.21
N ARG A 285 -18.92 14.86 -6.49
CA ARG A 285 -19.29 13.48 -6.74
C ARG A 285 -19.90 12.82 -5.51
N GLN A 286 -20.96 12.04 -5.70
CA GLN A 286 -21.47 11.13 -4.67
C GLN A 286 -20.65 9.85 -4.65
N LEU A 287 -20.30 9.37 -3.45
CA LEU A 287 -19.58 8.11 -3.28
C LEU A 287 -20.45 6.95 -3.76
N SER A 288 -19.85 5.99 -4.46
CA SER A 288 -20.53 4.78 -4.94
C SER A 288 -20.65 3.71 -3.86
N SER A 289 -19.76 3.76 -2.86
CA SER A 289 -19.67 2.82 -1.75
C SER A 289 -20.03 3.47 -0.41
N GLU A 290 -20.53 2.65 0.50
CA GLU A 290 -20.78 3.03 1.88
C GLU A 290 -19.68 2.47 2.81
N LYS A 291 -19.65 3.00 4.03
CA LYS A 291 -18.71 2.55 5.05
C LYS A 291 -19.18 1.24 5.68
N GLU A 292 -18.76 0.12 5.10
CA GLU A 292 -19.07 -1.23 5.55
C GLU A 292 -17.99 -1.84 6.45
N SER A 293 -16.76 -1.30 6.42
CA SER A 293 -15.66 -1.79 7.25
C SER A 293 -14.84 -0.67 7.88
N ARG A 294 -13.89 -1.06 8.75
CA ARG A 294 -12.88 -0.13 9.30
C ARG A 294 -12.08 0.56 8.18
N MET A 295 -11.87 -0.13 7.06
CA MET A 295 -11.14 0.35 5.88
C MET A 295 -12.07 0.93 4.81
N TRP A 296 -13.28 1.34 5.20
CA TRP A 296 -14.37 1.80 4.33
C TRP A 296 -15.03 0.66 3.54
N PHE A 297 -14.33 0.06 2.60
CA PHE A 297 -14.90 -0.91 1.66
C PHE A 297 -15.20 -2.28 2.31
N ALA A 298 -16.19 -2.98 1.78
CA ALA A 298 -16.45 -4.38 2.09
C ALA A 298 -15.28 -5.26 1.62
N PRO A 299 -14.78 -6.22 2.43
CA PRO A 299 -13.68 -7.09 2.01
C PRO A 299 -13.97 -7.89 0.74
N SER A 300 -15.24 -8.24 0.49
CA SER A 300 -15.68 -8.94 -0.72
C SER A 300 -15.46 -8.12 -1.99
N LEU A 301 -15.56 -6.79 -1.92
CA LEU A 301 -15.35 -5.89 -3.06
C LEU A 301 -13.86 -5.77 -3.43
N LEU A 302 -12.96 -5.97 -2.48
CA LEU A 302 -11.51 -5.84 -2.69
C LEU A 302 -10.85 -7.16 -3.12
N HIS A 303 -11.61 -8.25 -3.11
CA HIS A 303 -11.11 -9.58 -3.38
C HIS A 303 -10.95 -9.80 -4.89
N THR A 304 -9.69 -9.84 -5.34
CA THR A 304 -9.32 -10.00 -6.76
C THR A 304 -8.57 -11.30 -7.01
N GLU A 305 -8.52 -11.77 -8.25
CA GLU A 305 -7.71 -12.94 -8.64
C GLU A 305 -6.22 -12.74 -8.32
N ALA A 306 -5.72 -11.51 -8.47
CA ALA A 306 -4.35 -11.15 -8.11
C ALA A 306 -4.07 -11.32 -6.61
N LEU A 307 -5.02 -10.91 -5.75
CA LEU A 307 -4.92 -11.15 -4.31
C LEU A 307 -4.92 -12.65 -4.00
N GLN A 308 -5.82 -13.43 -4.61
CA GLN A 308 -5.85 -14.88 -4.44
C GLN A 308 -4.54 -15.55 -4.87
N LYS A 309 -3.96 -15.13 -6.00
CA LYS A 309 -2.68 -15.63 -6.50
C LYS A 309 -1.56 -15.41 -5.48
N ILE A 310 -1.49 -14.24 -4.85
CA ILE A 310 -0.50 -13.94 -3.80
C ILE A 310 -0.75 -14.77 -2.54
N ILE A 311 -2.00 -14.89 -2.09
CA ILE A 311 -2.36 -15.71 -0.91
C ILE A 311 -1.96 -17.17 -1.15
N ARG A 312 -2.28 -17.73 -2.32
CA ARG A 312 -1.90 -19.09 -2.71
C ARG A 312 -0.38 -19.26 -2.76
N SER A 313 0.34 -18.29 -3.33
CA SER A 313 1.81 -18.34 -3.43
C SER A 313 2.51 -18.24 -2.08
N ASN A 314 1.90 -17.57 -1.10
CA ASN A 314 2.41 -17.47 0.27
C ASN A 314 2.19 -18.75 1.11
N ARG A 315 1.50 -19.76 0.58
CA ARG A 315 1.27 -21.02 1.28
C ARG A 315 2.55 -21.84 1.43
N ASN A 316 2.50 -22.78 2.35
CA ASN A 316 3.61 -23.69 2.57
C ASN A 316 3.81 -24.55 1.31
N ARG A 317 5.05 -24.70 0.83
CA ARG A 317 5.34 -25.56 -0.34
C ARG A 317 4.78 -26.98 -0.17
N LEU A 318 4.88 -27.54 1.04
CA LEU A 318 4.31 -28.85 1.33
C LEU A 318 2.78 -28.89 1.15
N GLU A 319 2.10 -27.81 1.51
CA GLU A 319 0.65 -27.70 1.37
C GLU A 319 0.23 -27.72 -0.10
N ILE A 320 0.97 -27.01 -0.96
CA ILE A 320 0.76 -26.99 -2.41
C ILE A 320 0.98 -28.39 -2.99
N GLU A 321 2.10 -29.04 -2.67
CA GLU A 321 2.41 -30.41 -3.14
C GLU A 321 1.36 -31.43 -2.69
N MET A 322 0.87 -31.31 -1.45
CA MET A 322 -0.23 -32.14 -0.93
C MET A 322 -1.53 -31.89 -1.69
N GLN A 323 -1.87 -30.62 -1.97
CA GLN A 323 -3.07 -30.25 -2.70
C GLN A 323 -3.04 -30.77 -4.15
N GLU A 324 -1.94 -30.55 -4.86
CA GLU A 324 -1.74 -31.00 -6.26
C GLU A 324 -1.80 -32.52 -6.36
N LEU A 325 -1.13 -33.24 -5.46
CA LEU A 325 -1.18 -34.70 -5.41
C LEU A 325 -2.60 -35.22 -5.21
N ILE A 326 -3.38 -34.60 -4.33
CA ILE A 326 -4.77 -35.04 -4.08
C ILE A 326 -5.66 -34.72 -5.29
N LEU A 327 -5.48 -33.57 -5.94
CA LEU A 327 -6.22 -33.21 -7.15
C LEU A 327 -5.89 -34.15 -8.31
N ASP A 328 -4.62 -34.53 -8.51
CA ASP A 328 -4.21 -35.50 -9.53
C ASP A 328 -4.84 -36.89 -9.30
N ILE A 329 -4.92 -37.33 -8.03
CA ILE A 329 -5.63 -38.57 -7.65
C ILE A 329 -7.14 -38.44 -7.94
N MET A 330 -7.75 -37.30 -7.60
CA MET A 330 -9.17 -37.05 -7.85
C MET A 330 -9.49 -37.05 -9.35
N ASP A 331 -8.61 -36.47 -10.19
CA ASP A 331 -8.76 -36.41 -11.64
C ASP A 331 -8.54 -37.76 -12.32
N SER A 332 -7.48 -38.48 -11.93
CA SER A 332 -7.15 -39.79 -12.50
C SER A 332 -8.18 -40.88 -12.19
N VAL A 333 -8.81 -40.82 -11.02
CA VAL A 333 -9.83 -41.81 -10.61
C VAL A 333 -11.26 -41.34 -10.90
N GLY A 334 -11.46 -40.04 -11.18
CA GLY A 334 -12.78 -39.46 -11.43
C GLY A 334 -13.64 -39.37 -10.17
N THR A 335 -13.06 -38.91 -9.06
CA THR A 335 -13.77 -38.73 -7.78
C THR A 335 -13.62 -37.31 -7.24
N ASP A 336 -14.64 -36.81 -6.54
CA ASP A 336 -14.63 -35.47 -5.93
C ASP A 336 -14.26 -35.46 -4.44
N THR A 337 -14.01 -36.63 -3.86
CA THR A 337 -13.68 -36.80 -2.44
C THR A 337 -12.51 -37.75 -2.27
N PHE A 338 -11.57 -37.39 -1.40
CA PHE A 338 -10.44 -38.25 -1.06
C PHE A 338 -10.35 -38.44 0.44
N SER A 339 -10.32 -39.71 0.87
CA SER A 339 -10.18 -40.10 2.27
C SER A 339 -8.81 -40.75 2.52
N PHE A 340 -8.12 -40.33 3.58
CA PHE A 340 -6.76 -40.79 3.86
C PHE A 340 -6.38 -40.62 5.34
N CYS A 341 -5.44 -41.45 5.81
CA CYS A 341 -4.69 -41.24 7.04
C CYS A 341 -3.32 -40.62 6.74
N TYR A 342 -2.64 -40.12 7.78
CA TYR A 342 -1.28 -39.55 7.65
C TYR A 342 -0.30 -40.46 6.92
N ASN A 343 -0.33 -41.76 7.22
CA ASN A 343 0.61 -42.72 6.66
C ASN A 343 0.32 -42.96 5.17
N ASP A 344 -0.94 -42.89 4.74
CA ASP A 344 -1.32 -43.10 3.34
C ASP A 344 -0.80 -41.94 2.50
N LEU A 345 -1.08 -40.71 2.96
CA LEU A 345 -0.62 -39.51 2.25
C LEU A 345 0.91 -39.41 2.24
N LEU A 346 1.58 -39.80 3.33
CA LEU A 346 3.04 -39.81 3.40
C LEU A 346 3.66 -40.79 2.39
N LEU A 347 3.06 -41.98 2.21
CA LEU A 347 3.51 -42.93 1.19
C LEU A 347 3.32 -42.35 -0.22
N LEU A 348 2.16 -41.73 -0.49
CA LEU A 348 1.87 -41.11 -1.78
C LEU A 348 2.85 -39.96 -2.09
N LEU A 349 3.17 -39.12 -1.11
CA LEU A 349 4.17 -38.04 -1.23
C LEU A 349 5.59 -38.57 -1.48
N VAL A 350 5.98 -39.65 -0.80
CA VAL A 350 7.29 -40.28 -1.04
C VAL A 350 7.39 -40.82 -2.47
N HIS A 351 6.30 -41.39 -3.00
CA HIS A 351 6.26 -41.87 -4.38
C HIS A 351 6.27 -40.72 -5.41
N SER A 352 5.76 -39.54 -5.07
CA SER A 352 5.92 -38.33 -5.88
C SER A 352 7.27 -37.61 -5.67
N GLN A 353 8.24 -38.26 -5.02
CA GLN A 353 9.59 -37.75 -4.74
C GLN A 353 9.65 -36.58 -3.74
N VAL A 354 8.57 -36.32 -2.99
CA VAL A 354 8.53 -35.29 -1.96
C VAL A 354 8.95 -35.90 -0.62
N LYS A 355 10.14 -35.51 -0.12
CA LYS A 355 10.63 -35.94 1.20
C LYS A 355 10.00 -35.10 2.30
N VAL A 356 9.20 -35.74 3.16
CA VAL A 356 8.43 -35.06 4.21
C VAL A 356 8.36 -35.89 5.47
N GLU A 357 8.43 -35.24 6.62
CA GLU A 357 8.22 -35.89 7.91
C GLU A 357 6.75 -35.87 8.34
N LYS A 358 6.33 -36.88 9.10
CA LYS A 358 4.95 -37.03 9.59
C LYS A 358 4.44 -35.80 10.35
N HIS A 359 5.32 -35.12 11.09
CA HIS A 359 4.96 -33.92 11.84
C HIS A 359 4.56 -32.75 10.92
N GLN A 360 5.18 -32.63 9.73
CA GLN A 360 4.91 -31.55 8.78
C GLN A 360 3.55 -31.77 8.09
N VAL A 361 3.27 -33.01 7.67
CA VAL A 361 1.95 -33.39 7.12
C VAL A 361 0.85 -33.15 8.15
N ARG A 362 1.09 -33.53 9.41
CA ARG A 362 0.14 -33.27 10.51
C ARG A 362 -0.15 -31.79 10.68
N LYS A 363 0.89 -30.95 10.61
CA LYS A 363 0.76 -29.49 10.71
C LYS A 363 -0.15 -28.95 9.60
N VAL A 364 0.05 -29.36 8.36
CA VAL A 364 -0.78 -28.92 7.23
C VAL A 364 -2.24 -29.33 7.44
N LEU A 365 -2.50 -30.60 7.76
CA LEU A 365 -3.88 -31.10 7.87
C LEU A 365 -4.65 -30.48 9.04
N GLN A 366 -4.01 -30.33 10.20
CA GLN A 366 -4.68 -29.88 11.42
C GLN A 366 -4.66 -28.36 11.60
N GLU A 367 -3.57 -27.68 11.23
CA GLU A 367 -3.40 -26.24 11.46
C GLU A 367 -3.75 -25.41 10.23
N CYS A 368 -3.35 -25.84 9.02
CA CYS A 368 -3.62 -25.11 7.78
C CYS A 368 -5.03 -25.43 7.25
N TRP A 369 -5.32 -26.70 6.96
CA TRP A 369 -6.61 -27.14 6.40
C TRP A 369 -7.70 -27.30 7.46
N LYS A 370 -7.34 -27.26 8.75
CA LYS A 370 -8.25 -27.35 9.90
C LYS A 370 -9.20 -28.57 9.83
N LEU A 371 -8.72 -29.67 9.26
CA LEU A 371 -9.51 -30.88 9.11
C LEU A 371 -9.61 -31.63 10.43
N THR A 372 -10.79 -32.14 10.73
CA THR A 372 -11.03 -33.03 11.85
C THR A 372 -11.05 -34.49 11.36
N PRO A 373 -10.28 -35.41 11.97
CA PRO A 373 -10.36 -36.81 11.60
C PRO A 373 -11.70 -37.40 12.04
N ALA A 374 -12.07 -38.54 11.44
CA ALA A 374 -13.25 -39.30 11.86
C ALA A 374 -13.21 -39.59 13.38
N PRO A 375 -14.37 -39.50 14.09
CA PRO A 375 -14.42 -39.62 15.55
C PRO A 375 -14.01 -41.01 16.04
N ASN A 376 -14.31 -42.04 15.24
CA ASN A 376 -14.03 -43.44 15.53
C ASN A 376 -13.17 -44.07 14.44
N THR A 377 -12.55 -45.20 14.77
CA THR A 377 -11.85 -46.04 13.80
C THR A 377 -12.88 -46.68 12.88
N LEU A 378 -12.84 -46.31 11.61
CA LEU A 378 -13.81 -46.73 10.59
C LEU A 378 -13.08 -47.28 9.36
N THR A 379 -13.78 -48.06 8.55
CA THR A 379 -13.31 -48.48 7.22
C THR A 379 -13.45 -47.34 6.23
N TYR A 380 -12.39 -47.06 5.47
CA TYR A 380 -12.37 -46.06 4.41
C TYR A 380 -11.66 -46.61 3.16
N ASN A 381 -12.02 -46.03 2.01
CA ASN A 381 -11.33 -46.26 0.76
C ASN A 381 -10.27 -45.16 0.59
N THR A 382 -9.05 -45.55 0.27
CA THR A 382 -7.96 -44.64 -0.10
C THR A 382 -7.27 -45.17 -1.35
N TYR A 383 -6.20 -44.51 -1.79
CA TYR A 383 -5.48 -44.87 -3.00
C TYR A 383 -4.01 -45.16 -2.71
N GLN A 384 -3.43 -46.07 -3.48
CA GLN A 384 -2.00 -46.35 -3.50
C GLN A 384 -1.48 -46.30 -4.93
N VAL A 385 -0.20 -46.00 -5.10
CA VAL A 385 0.43 -45.97 -6.42
C VAL A 385 0.48 -47.39 -7.00
N ASP A 386 0.01 -47.53 -8.24
CA ASP A 386 0.02 -48.78 -9.00
C ASP A 386 0.56 -48.50 -10.41
N TYR A 387 1.81 -48.92 -10.64
CA TYR A 387 2.52 -48.72 -11.91
C TYR A 387 1.97 -49.58 -13.05
N THR A 388 1.05 -50.51 -12.77
CA THR A 388 0.49 -51.43 -13.78
C THR A 388 -0.80 -50.93 -14.40
N ARG A 389 -1.40 -49.86 -13.86
CA ARG A 389 -2.66 -49.28 -14.33
C ARG A 389 -2.44 -47.97 -15.09
N GLU A 390 -3.29 -47.73 -16.10
CA GLU A 390 -3.30 -46.46 -16.85
C GLU A 390 -3.52 -45.25 -15.94
N CYS A 391 -4.40 -45.37 -14.94
CA CYS A 391 -4.70 -44.29 -14.00
C CYS A 391 -3.68 -44.11 -12.87
N ARG A 392 -2.53 -44.79 -12.87
CA ARG A 392 -1.44 -44.75 -11.84
C ARG A 392 -1.82 -45.04 -10.37
N TYR A 393 -3.10 -45.10 -10.04
CA TYR A 393 -3.61 -45.28 -8.68
C TYR A 393 -4.58 -46.47 -8.62
N SER A 394 -4.52 -47.22 -7.53
CA SER A 394 -5.45 -48.32 -7.24
C SER A 394 -6.19 -48.08 -5.92
N PRO A 395 -7.52 -48.31 -5.87
CA PRO A 395 -8.28 -48.18 -4.63
C PRO A 395 -7.91 -49.31 -3.67
N ILE A 396 -7.69 -48.95 -2.40
CA ILE A 396 -7.43 -49.88 -1.31
C ILE A 396 -8.32 -49.56 -0.11
N ARG A 397 -8.88 -50.61 0.51
CA ARG A 397 -9.65 -50.49 1.75
C ARG A 397 -8.71 -50.54 2.95
N ARG A 398 -8.82 -49.56 3.84
CA ARG A 398 -8.06 -49.48 5.10
C ARG A 398 -8.99 -49.18 6.27
N ILE A 399 -8.48 -49.38 7.49
CA ILE A 399 -9.18 -49.14 8.75
C ILE A 399 -8.38 -48.11 9.55
N GLY A 400 -9.04 -47.06 10.04
CA GLY A 400 -8.34 -45.99 10.75
C GLY A 400 -9.22 -44.79 11.06
N ARG A 401 -8.63 -43.79 11.73
CA ARG A 401 -9.21 -42.45 11.86
C ARG A 401 -8.69 -41.60 10.70
N PHE A 402 -9.50 -41.53 9.64
CA PHE A 402 -9.14 -40.87 8.38
C PHE A 402 -9.64 -39.43 8.34
N TYR A 403 -8.99 -38.63 7.49
CA TYR A 403 -9.43 -37.32 7.04
C TYR A 403 -10.18 -37.48 5.72
N THR A 404 -11.11 -36.58 5.43
CA THR A 404 -11.76 -36.49 4.12
C THR A 404 -11.68 -35.06 3.64
N VAL A 405 -11.29 -34.88 2.37
CA VAL A 405 -11.28 -33.60 1.68
C VAL A 405 -12.14 -33.69 0.43
N THR A 406 -12.83 -32.60 0.10
CA THR A 406 -13.57 -32.47 -1.15
C THR A 406 -12.79 -31.62 -2.16
N ARG A 407 -13.06 -31.81 -3.45
CA ARG A 407 -12.51 -30.96 -4.53
C ARG A 407 -12.84 -29.48 -4.31
N GLU A 408 -14.05 -29.18 -3.84
CA GLU A 408 -14.49 -27.82 -3.51
C GLU A 408 -13.66 -27.22 -2.36
N GLN A 409 -13.39 -27.99 -1.30
CA GLN A 409 -12.50 -27.57 -0.22
C GLN A 409 -11.09 -27.30 -0.75
N LEU A 410 -10.52 -28.17 -1.58
CA LEU A 410 -9.17 -27.97 -2.11
C LEU A 410 -9.06 -26.79 -3.08
N THR A 411 -10.12 -26.44 -3.81
CA THR A 411 -10.10 -25.31 -4.75
C THR A 411 -10.31 -23.96 -4.06
N THR A 412 -11.03 -23.96 -2.93
CA THR A 412 -11.26 -22.79 -2.08
C THR A 412 -10.18 -22.57 -1.01
N LEU A 413 -9.54 -23.65 -0.54
CA LEU A 413 -8.42 -23.61 0.39
C LEU A 413 -7.36 -22.70 -0.17
#